data_AF-U4V6A2-F1
#
_entry.id   AF-U4V6A2-F1
#
_cell.length_a   1.000
_cell.length_b   1.000
_cell.length_c   1.000
_cell.angle_alpha   90.00
_cell.angle_beta   90.00
_cell.angle_gamma   90.00
#
_symmetry.space_group_name_H-M   'P 1'
#
loop_
_entity.id
_entity.type
_entity.pdbx_description
1 polymer ?
#
loop_
_entity_poly.entity_id
_entity_poly.type
_entity_poly.pdbx_seq_one_letter_code
_entity_poly.pdbx_strand_id
1 'polypeptide(L)'
;MSPIDQCKSICLGDNACLAFTYNPKVKWCFLKSDFNKLNQSVGSIAGKVVTQSTAAREVEDIGAPPTISFFAANLIDEARRLKRELAGLESPDSLRSLKSEGASAALNGDPRTAMEKFRLAVSMSPPDESEIWAGYALSALATEPSNGQERSKFQRDATSASWFAYQTSRTKEERAQALAIMAQALEKRDASRPALQAYEASLDLVNSASVRAAYEDLKALRALRSS
;
A
#
# COMPACT_ATOMS: atom_id res chain seq x y z
N MET A 1 -28.70 3.52 28.84
CA MET A 1 -27.38 3.16 28.30
C MET A 1 -26.80 2.07 29.18
N SER A 2 -26.32 0.94 28.63
CA SER A 2 -25.80 -0.16 29.45
C SER A 2 -24.40 0.18 30.02
N PRO A 3 -23.94 -0.48 31.11
CA PRO A 3 -22.60 -0.27 31.65
C PRO A 3 -21.47 -0.50 30.63
N ILE A 4 -21.66 -1.44 29.71
CA ILE A 4 -20.70 -1.65 28.61
C ILE A 4 -20.76 -0.52 27.58
N ASP A 5 -21.94 0.03 27.28
CA ASP A 5 -22.05 1.17 26.37
C ASP A 5 -21.43 2.44 26.96
N GLN A 6 -21.47 2.60 28.28
CA GLN A 6 -20.73 3.65 28.97
C GLN A 6 -19.21 3.46 28.85
N CYS A 7 -18.71 2.23 29.00
CA CYS A 7 -17.29 1.93 28.79
C CYS A 7 -16.84 2.19 27.34
N LYS A 8 -17.68 1.86 26.35
CA LYS A 8 -17.45 2.22 24.94
C LYS A 8 -17.36 3.74 24.76
N SER A 9 -18.33 4.49 25.30
CA SER A 9 -18.39 5.94 25.17
C SER A 9 -17.18 6.64 25.79
N ILE A 10 -16.67 6.14 26.92
CA ILE A 10 -15.47 6.67 27.58
C ILE A 10 -14.25 6.45 26.69
N CYS A 11 -14.07 5.23 26.15
CA CYS A 11 -12.95 4.97 25.24
C CYS A 11 -13.02 5.81 23.96
N LEU A 12 -14.22 5.97 23.38
CA LEU A 12 -14.40 6.81 22.18
C LEU A 12 -14.19 8.31 22.44
N GLY A 13 -14.34 8.76 23.69
CA GLY A 13 -14.08 10.15 24.09
C GLY A 13 -12.62 10.44 24.44
N ASP A 14 -11.75 9.43 24.46
CA ASP A 14 -10.33 9.55 24.80
C ASP A 14 -9.47 9.20 23.57
N ASN A 15 -8.79 10.20 23.01
CA ASN A 15 -7.94 10.03 21.82
C ASN A 15 -6.75 9.07 22.03
N ALA A 16 -6.37 8.81 23.28
CA ALA A 16 -5.34 7.82 23.60
C ALA A 16 -5.89 6.39 23.68
N CYS A 17 -7.21 6.20 23.72
CA CYS A 17 -7.81 4.87 23.86
C CYS A 17 -7.90 4.15 22.49
N LEU A 18 -7.14 3.07 22.35
CA LEU A 18 -7.19 2.20 21.17
C LEU A 18 -8.01 0.91 21.42
N ALA A 19 -8.20 0.53 22.68
CA ALA A 19 -8.99 -0.62 23.08
C ALA A 19 -9.48 -0.49 24.53
N PHE A 20 -10.48 -1.27 24.92
CA PHE A 20 -10.92 -1.41 26.30
C PHE A 20 -11.16 -2.86 26.70
N THR A 21 -11.19 -3.11 28.01
CA THR A 21 -11.66 -4.37 28.59
C THR A 21 -12.66 -4.05 29.70
N TYR A 22 -13.88 -4.55 29.57
CA TYR A 22 -14.97 -4.38 30.53
C TYR A 22 -15.18 -5.68 31.32
N ASN A 23 -15.15 -5.62 32.65
CA ASN A 23 -15.48 -6.76 33.50
C ASN A 23 -16.90 -6.59 34.07
N PRO A 24 -17.90 -7.39 33.64
CA PRO A 24 -19.27 -7.28 34.12
C PRO A 24 -19.43 -7.62 35.60
N LYS A 25 -18.56 -8.47 36.18
CA LYS A 25 -18.64 -8.88 37.59
C LYS A 25 -18.35 -7.72 38.54
N VAL A 26 -17.35 -6.90 38.21
CA VAL A 26 -16.91 -5.76 39.04
C VAL A 26 -17.23 -4.40 38.42
N LYS A 27 -17.93 -4.38 37.28
CA LYS A 27 -18.34 -3.18 36.52
C LYS A 27 -17.18 -2.21 36.24
N TRP A 28 -15.98 -2.75 36.01
CA TRP A 28 -14.77 -1.97 35.75
C TRP A 28 -14.48 -1.85 34.26
N CYS A 29 -14.09 -0.65 33.80
CA CYS A 29 -13.64 -0.37 32.43
C CYS A 29 -12.13 -0.05 32.42
N PHE A 30 -11.34 -0.86 31.71
CA PHE A 30 -9.90 -0.67 31.57
C PHE A 30 -9.59 -0.18 30.15
N LEU A 31 -9.22 1.10 30.02
CA LEU A 31 -8.83 1.72 28.74
C LEU A 31 -7.36 1.38 28.44
N LYS A 32 -7.04 1.19 27.16
CA LYS A 32 -5.70 0.83 26.70
C LYS A 32 -5.28 1.73 25.55
N SER A 33 -4.07 2.25 25.63
CA SER A 33 -3.39 2.98 24.55
C SER A 33 -2.51 2.09 23.67
N ASP A 34 -2.37 0.82 24.01
CA ASP A 34 -1.73 -0.23 23.22
C ASP A 34 -2.55 -1.54 23.28
N PHE A 35 -2.45 -2.40 22.26
CA PHE A 35 -3.21 -3.67 22.25
C PHE A 35 -2.45 -4.84 21.63
N ASN A 36 -1.10 -4.80 21.63
CA ASN A 36 -0.25 -5.83 20.99
C ASN A 36 -0.41 -7.25 21.56
N LYS A 37 -1.16 -7.47 22.64
CA LYS A 37 -1.64 -8.79 23.07
C LYS A 37 -3.07 -8.69 23.62
N LEU A 38 -4.03 -9.27 22.89
CA LEU A 38 -5.40 -9.47 23.35
C LEU A 38 -5.44 -10.69 24.28
N ASN A 39 -5.05 -10.51 25.53
CA ASN A 39 -5.27 -11.54 26.54
C ASN A 39 -6.74 -11.46 26.99
N GLN A 40 -7.55 -12.39 26.50
CA GLN A 40 -8.92 -12.57 26.98
C GLN A 40 -8.87 -13.12 28.41
N SER A 41 -9.41 -12.36 29.36
CA SER A 41 -9.68 -12.86 30.71
C SER A 41 -11.09 -13.43 30.75
N VAL A 42 -11.25 -14.65 31.29
CA VAL A 42 -12.55 -15.35 31.35
C VAL A 42 -13.58 -14.46 32.05
N GLY A 43 -14.64 -14.11 31.32
CA GLY A 43 -15.74 -13.27 31.83
C GLY A 43 -15.57 -11.77 31.60
N SER A 44 -14.48 -11.30 31.00
CA SER A 44 -14.34 -9.90 30.55
C SER A 44 -14.70 -9.75 29.07
N ILE A 45 -15.26 -8.60 28.72
CA ILE A 45 -15.62 -8.22 27.35
C ILE A 45 -14.57 -7.24 26.84
N ALA A 46 -13.82 -7.60 25.81
CA ALA A 46 -12.85 -6.71 25.17
C ALA A 46 -13.48 -6.00 23.97
N GLY A 47 -13.15 -4.72 23.79
CA GLY A 47 -13.51 -3.94 22.60
C GLY A 47 -12.29 -3.21 22.06
N LYS A 48 -12.23 -2.99 20.75
CA LYS A 48 -11.18 -2.23 20.09
C LYS A 48 -11.82 -1.04 19.38
N VAL A 49 -11.17 0.13 19.45
CA VAL A 49 -11.57 1.28 18.65
C VAL A 49 -11.18 0.99 17.21
N VAL A 50 -12.20 0.96 16.35
CA VAL A 50 -12.05 0.91 14.91
C VAL A 50 -12.41 2.29 14.38
N THR A 51 -11.49 2.93 13.66
CA THR A 51 -11.83 4.10 12.86
C THR A 51 -12.82 3.66 11.77
N GLN A 52 -13.71 4.53 11.30
CA GLN A 52 -14.64 4.19 10.22
C GLN A 52 -13.92 3.66 8.96
N SER A 53 -12.63 3.99 8.75
CA SER A 53 -11.80 3.39 7.69
C SER A 53 -11.51 1.90 7.86
N THR A 54 -11.57 1.37 9.09
CA THR A 54 -11.30 -0.05 9.42
C THR A 54 -12.58 -0.86 9.65
N ALA A 55 -13.69 -0.21 10.04
CA ALA A 55 -14.99 -0.87 10.24
C ALA A 55 -15.77 -1.09 8.93
N ALA A 56 -15.42 -0.38 7.85
CA ALA A 56 -16.12 -0.43 6.56
C ALA A 56 -15.48 -1.37 5.51
N ARG A 57 -14.49 -2.18 5.89
CA ARG A 57 -13.80 -3.07 4.96
C ARG A 57 -13.71 -4.48 5.56
N GLU A 58 -14.82 -5.23 5.53
CA GLU A 58 -14.70 -6.63 5.09
C GLU A 58 -14.33 -6.57 3.61
N VAL A 59 -13.07 -6.23 3.29
CA VAL A 59 -12.60 -6.43 1.91
C VAL A 59 -12.48 -7.91 1.74
N GLU A 60 -13.19 -8.44 0.75
CA GLU A 60 -13.01 -9.80 0.31
C GLU A 60 -11.51 -10.04 0.05
N ASP A 61 -10.90 -10.90 0.86
CA ASP A 61 -9.56 -11.39 0.61
C ASP A 61 -9.63 -12.37 -0.56
N ILE A 62 -9.16 -11.94 -1.73
CA ILE A 62 -9.16 -12.71 -2.96
C ILE A 62 -7.89 -13.58 -3.12
N GLY A 63 -7.14 -13.77 -2.02
CA GLY A 63 -5.95 -14.61 -1.98
C GLY A 63 -4.72 -13.96 -2.61
N ALA A 64 -3.65 -14.73 -2.75
CA ALA A 64 -2.45 -14.30 -3.48
C ALA A 64 -2.78 -14.09 -4.98
N PRO A 65 -2.10 -13.15 -5.66
CA PRO A 65 -2.30 -12.91 -7.08
C PRO A 65 -1.86 -14.10 -7.94
N PRO A 66 -2.51 -14.31 -9.10
CA PRO A 66 -2.01 -15.26 -10.10
C PRO A 66 -0.69 -14.78 -10.72
N THR A 67 0.03 -15.69 -11.37
CA THR A 67 1.23 -15.32 -12.13
C THR A 67 0.87 -14.53 -13.38
N ILE A 68 1.57 -13.42 -13.63
CA ILE A 68 1.46 -12.63 -14.86
C ILE A 68 2.59 -12.96 -15.83
N SER A 69 2.26 -13.17 -17.11
CA SER A 69 3.22 -13.57 -18.15
C SER A 69 3.87 -12.41 -18.89
N PHE A 70 3.29 -11.21 -18.81
CA PHE A 70 3.78 -10.03 -19.51
C PHE A 70 4.93 -9.30 -18.77
N PHE A 71 5.18 -9.64 -17.51
CA PHE A 71 6.28 -9.07 -16.72
C PHE A 71 7.55 -9.89 -16.92
N ALA A 72 8.53 -9.33 -17.63
CA ALA A 72 9.70 -10.04 -18.09
C ALA A 72 10.63 -10.51 -16.95
N ALA A 73 11.28 -11.66 -17.12
CA ALA A 73 12.13 -12.27 -16.08
C ALA A 73 13.25 -11.35 -15.58
N ASN A 74 13.84 -10.53 -16.45
CA ASN A 74 14.87 -9.57 -16.06
C ASN A 74 14.33 -8.48 -15.11
N LEU A 75 13.05 -8.08 -15.26
CA LEU A 75 12.39 -7.14 -14.34
C LEU A 75 12.11 -7.79 -12.98
N ILE A 76 11.81 -9.09 -12.96
CA ILE A 76 11.69 -9.85 -11.70
C ILE A 76 13.05 -9.91 -10.99
N ASP A 77 14.14 -10.08 -11.73
CA ASP A 77 15.49 -10.05 -11.16
C ASP A 77 15.89 -8.66 -10.64
N GLU A 78 15.47 -7.58 -11.31
CA GLU A 78 15.56 -6.22 -10.79
C GLU A 78 14.78 -6.06 -9.48
N ALA A 79 13.54 -6.57 -9.41
CA ALA A 79 12.75 -6.52 -8.18
C ALA A 79 13.45 -7.27 -7.03
N ARG A 80 14.00 -8.45 -7.29
CA ARG A 80 14.78 -9.20 -6.30
C ARG A 80 16.03 -8.43 -5.83
N ARG A 81 16.70 -7.69 -6.73
CA ARG A 81 17.82 -6.81 -6.37
C ARG A 81 17.36 -5.67 -5.46
N LEU A 82 16.28 -4.98 -5.83
CA LEU A 82 15.70 -3.91 -5.00
C LEU A 82 15.39 -4.42 -3.59
N LYS A 83 14.71 -5.57 -3.47
CA LYS A 83 14.38 -6.12 -2.14
C LYS A 83 15.61 -6.38 -1.27
N ARG A 84 16.73 -6.82 -1.86
CA ARG A 84 18.00 -6.98 -1.12
C ARG A 84 18.62 -5.65 -0.73
N GLU A 85 18.57 -4.65 -1.61
CA GLU A 85 19.04 -3.29 -1.32
C GLU A 85 18.26 -2.65 -0.16
N LEU A 86 16.95 -2.89 -0.09
CA LEU A 86 16.09 -2.35 0.96
C LEU A 86 16.25 -3.09 2.29
N ALA A 87 16.54 -4.38 2.28
CA ALA A 87 16.66 -5.19 3.50
C ALA A 87 17.78 -4.72 4.47
N GLY A 88 18.75 -3.94 3.99
CA GLY A 88 19.81 -3.36 4.81
C GLY A 88 19.51 -1.98 5.39
N LEU A 89 18.30 -1.45 5.19
CA LEU A 89 17.95 -0.11 5.67
C LEU A 89 17.37 -0.15 7.07
N GLU A 90 17.89 0.73 7.93
CA GLU A 90 17.39 0.97 9.27
C GLU A 90 16.80 2.39 9.35
N SER A 91 15.82 2.55 10.24
CA SER A 91 15.25 3.85 10.57
C SER A 91 14.93 3.91 12.06
N PRO A 92 15.20 5.04 12.74
CA PRO A 92 14.72 5.27 14.10
C PRO A 92 13.21 5.54 14.13
N ASP A 93 12.60 5.93 13.00
CA ASP A 93 11.17 6.19 12.90
C ASP A 93 10.39 4.88 12.93
N SER A 94 9.21 4.90 13.56
CA SER A 94 8.33 3.72 13.53
C SER A 94 7.72 3.52 12.14
N LEU A 95 7.45 2.26 11.77
CA LEU A 95 6.73 1.92 10.52
C LEU A 95 5.44 2.74 10.34
N ARG A 96 4.70 3.00 11.44
CA ARG A 96 3.49 3.83 11.41
C ARG A 96 3.77 5.27 11.00
N SER A 97 4.82 5.89 11.56
CA SER A 97 5.16 7.28 11.23
C SER A 97 5.70 7.37 9.80
N LEU A 98 6.53 6.43 9.36
CA LEU A 98 7.00 6.36 7.97
C LEU A 98 5.85 6.26 6.96
N LYS A 99 4.85 5.39 7.21
CA LYS A 99 3.64 5.30 6.37
C LYS A 99 2.85 6.61 6.36
N SER A 100 2.62 7.19 7.54
CA SER A 100 1.82 8.42 7.68
C SER A 100 2.50 9.63 7.03
N GLU A 101 3.80 9.80 7.25
CA GLU A 101 4.60 10.91 6.70
C GLU A 101 4.79 10.74 5.20
N GLY A 102 5.03 9.52 4.71
CA GLY A 102 5.10 9.24 3.28
C GLY A 102 3.80 9.59 2.56
N ALA A 103 2.66 9.17 3.11
CA ALA A 103 1.35 9.52 2.59
C ALA A 103 1.09 11.03 2.63
N SER A 104 1.41 11.70 3.74
CA SER A 104 1.25 13.15 3.87
C SER A 104 2.13 13.92 2.88
N ALA A 105 3.38 13.51 2.68
CA ALA A 105 4.28 14.13 1.72
C ALA A 105 3.74 13.99 0.28
N ALA A 106 3.23 12.81 -0.09
CA ALA A 106 2.62 12.59 -1.39
C ALA A 106 1.40 13.50 -1.63
N LEU A 107 0.52 13.63 -0.63
CA LEU A 107 -0.65 14.51 -0.71
C LEU A 107 -0.28 16.00 -0.80
N ASN A 108 0.84 16.38 -0.18
CA ASN A 108 1.34 17.76 -0.17
C ASN A 108 2.21 18.10 -1.40
N GLY A 109 2.30 17.21 -2.39
CA GLY A 109 3.08 17.44 -3.60
C GLY A 109 4.60 17.31 -3.42
N ASP A 110 5.04 16.58 -2.40
CA ASP A 110 6.45 16.24 -2.16
C ASP A 110 6.70 14.73 -2.40
N PRO A 111 6.78 14.31 -3.68
CA PRO A 111 6.98 12.91 -4.01
C PRO A 111 8.36 12.38 -3.60
N ARG A 112 9.37 13.26 -3.47
CA ARG A 112 10.72 12.85 -3.09
C ARG A 112 10.77 12.42 -1.63
N THR A 113 10.25 13.24 -0.73
CA THR A 113 10.11 12.86 0.69
C THR A 113 9.20 11.64 0.84
N ALA A 114 8.10 11.57 0.09
CA ALA A 114 7.22 10.40 0.11
C ALA A 114 7.95 9.11 -0.27
N MET A 115 8.73 9.15 -1.35
CA MET A 115 9.52 8.03 -1.83
C MET A 115 10.54 7.57 -0.80
N GLU A 116 11.25 8.47 -0.14
CA GLU A 116 12.22 8.15 0.91
C GLU A 116 11.56 7.48 2.11
N LYS A 117 10.40 7.99 2.55
CA LYS A 117 9.64 7.44 3.67
C LYS A 117 9.05 6.06 3.34
N PHE A 118 8.47 5.87 2.16
CA PHE A 118 7.99 4.54 1.74
C PHE A 118 9.13 3.54 1.55
N ARG A 119 10.29 3.98 1.03
CA ARG A 119 11.49 3.14 0.89
C ARG A 119 11.95 2.57 2.24
N LEU A 120 11.96 3.39 3.30
CA LEU A 120 12.26 2.94 4.66
C LEU A 120 11.13 2.08 5.24
N ALA A 121 9.86 2.45 5.01
CA ALA A 121 8.74 1.66 5.48
C ALA A 121 8.77 0.22 4.92
N VAL A 122 9.13 0.05 3.65
CA VAL A 122 9.29 -1.26 3.01
C VAL A 122 10.38 -2.12 3.67
N SER A 123 11.49 -1.54 4.15
CA SER A 123 12.54 -2.34 4.80
C SER A 123 12.10 -2.91 6.15
N MET A 124 11.09 -2.30 6.77
CA MET A 124 10.57 -2.64 8.09
C MET A 124 9.23 -3.38 8.02
N SER A 125 8.62 -3.49 6.84
CA SER A 125 7.24 -3.96 6.70
C SER A 125 7.13 -5.49 6.75
N PRO A 126 6.03 -6.04 7.31
CA PRO A 126 5.63 -7.42 7.09
C PRO A 126 5.50 -7.76 5.59
N PRO A 127 5.49 -9.06 5.22
CA PRO A 127 5.42 -9.49 3.83
C PRO A 127 4.19 -9.02 3.05
N ASP A 128 3.04 -8.83 3.69
CA ASP A 128 1.73 -8.61 3.04
C ASP A 128 1.30 -7.13 3.04
N GLU A 129 2.20 -6.22 2.66
CA GLU A 129 1.95 -4.76 2.71
C GLU A 129 1.97 -4.12 1.31
N SER A 130 0.97 -4.47 0.48
CA SER A 130 0.79 -3.96 -0.90
C SER A 130 0.83 -2.44 -0.97
N GLU A 131 0.13 -1.76 -0.06
CA GLU A 131 0.00 -0.31 -0.07
C GLU A 131 1.34 0.42 0.09
N ILE A 132 2.28 -0.12 0.88
CA ILE A 132 3.59 0.51 1.10
C ILE A 132 4.42 0.42 -0.18
N TRP A 133 4.42 -0.75 -0.83
CA TRP A 133 5.07 -0.94 -2.13
C TRP A 133 4.44 -0.07 -3.23
N ALA A 134 3.12 0.04 -3.25
CA ALA A 134 2.39 0.90 -4.18
C ALA A 134 2.75 2.39 -3.96
N GLY A 135 2.81 2.83 -2.70
CA GLY A 135 3.28 4.16 -2.31
C GLY A 135 4.70 4.42 -2.81
N TYR A 136 5.64 3.50 -2.58
CA TYR A 136 7.00 3.65 -3.07
C TYR A 136 7.06 3.75 -4.61
N ALA A 137 6.33 2.88 -5.32
CA ALA A 137 6.30 2.88 -6.78
C ALA A 137 5.72 4.18 -7.35
N LEU A 138 4.60 4.67 -6.80
CA LEU A 138 3.98 5.93 -7.22
C LEU A 138 4.89 7.13 -6.95
N SER A 139 5.48 7.21 -5.75
CA SER A 139 6.38 8.30 -5.41
C SER A 139 7.65 8.30 -6.27
N ALA A 140 8.18 7.12 -6.63
CA ALA A 140 9.29 7.00 -7.58
C ALA A 140 8.92 7.47 -8.99
N LEU A 141 7.69 7.19 -9.47
CA LEU A 141 7.20 7.70 -10.76
C LEU A 141 7.00 9.21 -10.76
N ALA A 142 6.56 9.77 -9.64
CA ALA A 142 6.23 11.18 -9.49
C ALA A 142 7.45 12.08 -9.20
N THR A 143 8.55 11.51 -8.70
CA THR A 143 9.74 12.28 -8.35
C THR A 143 10.50 12.73 -9.59
N GLU A 144 10.71 14.04 -9.77
CA GLU A 144 11.58 14.55 -10.82
C GLU A 144 13.05 14.22 -10.50
N PRO A 145 13.75 13.47 -11.38
CA PRO A 145 15.14 13.11 -11.18
C PRO A 145 16.08 14.29 -11.45
N SER A 146 17.08 14.47 -10.58
CA SER A 146 18.11 15.50 -10.69
C SER A 146 19.14 15.20 -11.79
N ASN A 147 19.27 13.94 -12.23
CA ASN A 147 20.17 13.53 -13.31
C ASN A 147 19.76 12.20 -13.96
N GLY A 148 20.48 11.78 -15.01
CA GLY A 148 20.17 10.56 -15.76
C GLY A 148 20.35 9.25 -14.98
N GLN A 149 21.28 9.21 -14.02
CA GLN A 149 21.48 8.02 -13.17
C GLN A 149 20.28 7.86 -12.23
N GLU A 150 19.84 8.96 -11.62
CA GLU A 150 18.67 8.98 -10.75
C GLU A 150 17.39 8.65 -11.53
N ARG A 151 17.22 9.22 -12.74
CA ARG A 151 16.11 8.88 -13.66
C ARG A 151 16.05 7.37 -13.89
N SER A 152 17.18 6.76 -14.24
CA SER A 152 17.27 5.33 -14.50
C SER A 152 16.98 4.51 -13.25
N LYS A 153 17.40 4.98 -12.07
CA LYS A 153 17.12 4.33 -10.79
C LYS A 153 15.63 4.37 -10.48
N PHE A 154 14.99 5.54 -10.52
CA PHE A 154 13.57 5.67 -10.17
C PHE A 154 12.65 4.87 -11.10
N GLN A 155 12.98 4.81 -12.39
CA GLN A 155 12.25 3.96 -13.32
C GLN A 155 12.35 2.47 -12.96
N ARG A 156 13.54 1.97 -12.58
CA ARG A 156 13.73 0.58 -12.13
C ARG A 156 13.06 0.31 -10.79
N ASP A 157 13.18 1.24 -9.85
CA ASP A 157 12.54 1.14 -8.54
C ASP A 157 11.02 1.09 -8.69
N ALA A 158 10.41 1.91 -9.55
CA ALA A 158 8.98 1.92 -9.80
C ALA A 158 8.45 0.60 -10.37
N THR A 159 9.12 0.01 -11.39
CA THR A 159 8.72 -1.30 -11.92
C THR A 159 8.91 -2.42 -10.89
N SER A 160 9.97 -2.33 -10.11
CA SER A 160 10.30 -3.34 -9.08
C SER A 160 9.33 -3.28 -7.90
N ALA A 161 9.00 -2.09 -7.42
CA ALA A 161 8.09 -1.88 -6.31
C ALA A 161 6.64 -2.20 -6.70
N SER A 162 6.20 -1.83 -7.91
CA SER A 162 4.86 -2.21 -8.40
C SER A 162 4.70 -3.73 -8.58
N TRP A 163 5.77 -4.45 -8.92
CA TRP A 163 5.77 -5.91 -8.88
C TRP A 163 5.51 -6.45 -7.47
N PHE A 164 6.18 -5.92 -6.44
CA PHE A 164 5.91 -6.35 -5.07
C PHE A 164 4.51 -5.95 -4.60
N ALA A 165 4.04 -4.74 -4.92
CA ALA A 165 2.67 -4.31 -4.63
C ALA A 165 1.66 -5.33 -5.19
N TYR A 166 1.87 -5.78 -6.43
CA TYR A 166 1.03 -6.81 -7.03
C TYR A 166 1.14 -8.13 -6.25
N GLN A 167 2.36 -8.63 -6.04
CA GLN A 167 2.63 -9.91 -5.36
C GLN A 167 2.04 -10.00 -3.96
N THR A 168 1.95 -8.87 -3.25
CA THR A 168 1.45 -8.80 -1.87
C THR A 168 0.01 -8.30 -1.79
N SER A 169 -0.67 -8.10 -2.93
CA SER A 169 -2.07 -7.65 -2.97
C SER A 169 -3.04 -8.76 -2.55
N ARG A 170 -4.00 -8.43 -1.69
CA ARG A 170 -5.01 -9.36 -1.16
C ARG A 170 -6.43 -8.99 -1.54
N THR A 171 -6.64 -7.80 -2.11
CA THR A 171 -7.97 -7.29 -2.47
C THR A 171 -8.06 -6.92 -3.94
N LYS A 172 -9.28 -6.81 -4.48
CA LYS A 172 -9.49 -6.37 -5.88
C LYS A 172 -8.92 -4.98 -6.12
N GLU A 173 -9.13 -4.05 -5.17
CA GLU A 173 -8.66 -2.67 -5.31
C GLU A 173 -7.13 -2.55 -5.26
N GLU A 174 -6.48 -3.21 -4.30
CA GLU A 174 -5.00 -3.21 -4.22
C GLU A 174 -4.38 -3.81 -5.46
N ARG A 175 -4.93 -4.93 -5.93
CA ARG A 175 -4.40 -5.65 -7.10
C ARG A 175 -4.57 -4.82 -8.37
N ALA A 176 -5.73 -4.21 -8.58
CA ALA A 176 -5.97 -3.30 -9.69
C ALA A 176 -5.03 -2.09 -9.62
N GLN A 177 -4.89 -1.47 -8.44
CA GLN A 177 -3.99 -0.33 -8.25
C GLN A 177 -2.54 -0.71 -8.57
N ALA A 178 -2.05 -1.84 -8.06
CA ALA A 178 -0.69 -2.31 -8.34
C ALA A 178 -0.45 -2.55 -9.84
N LEU A 179 -1.41 -3.13 -10.55
CA LEU A 179 -1.36 -3.35 -12.00
C LEU A 179 -1.37 -2.03 -12.78
N ALA A 180 -2.19 -1.05 -12.38
CA ALA A 180 -2.22 0.27 -13.00
C ALA A 180 -0.91 1.06 -12.78
N ILE A 181 -0.28 0.93 -11.61
CA ILE A 181 1.04 1.51 -11.35
C ILE A 181 2.12 0.79 -12.15
N MET A 182 2.05 -0.53 -12.22
CA MET A 182 2.96 -1.35 -13.03
C MET A 182 2.91 -0.95 -14.50
N ALA A 183 1.72 -0.70 -15.05
CA ALA A 183 1.55 -0.21 -16.41
C ALA A 183 2.29 1.11 -16.64
N GLN A 184 2.05 2.12 -15.79
CA GLN A 184 2.75 3.42 -15.87
C GLN A 184 4.27 3.26 -15.75
N ALA A 185 4.75 2.40 -14.86
CA ALA A 185 6.17 2.14 -14.69
C ALA A 185 6.78 1.47 -15.93
N LEU A 186 6.08 0.50 -16.53
CA LEU A 186 6.49 -0.15 -17.77
C LEU A 186 6.54 0.84 -18.95
N GLU A 187 5.63 1.81 -19.02
CA GLU A 187 5.71 2.89 -20.01
C GLU A 187 6.96 3.73 -19.87
N LYS A 188 7.34 4.09 -18.63
CA LYS A 188 8.61 4.79 -18.38
C LYS A 188 9.85 3.96 -18.74
N ARG A 189 9.69 2.64 -18.95
CA ARG A 189 10.72 1.70 -19.43
C ARG A 189 10.58 1.40 -20.94
N ASP A 190 9.76 2.16 -21.67
CA ASP A 190 9.43 1.94 -23.08
C ASP A 190 8.85 0.54 -23.38
N ALA A 191 8.29 -0.12 -22.38
CA ALA A 191 7.70 -1.47 -22.46
C ALA A 191 6.19 -1.39 -22.73
N SER A 192 5.80 -0.75 -23.83
CA SER A 192 4.39 -0.39 -24.06
C SER A 192 3.44 -1.58 -24.25
N ARG A 193 3.91 -2.73 -24.76
CA ARG A 193 3.05 -3.94 -24.89
C ARG A 193 2.71 -4.53 -23.51
N PRO A 194 3.69 -4.83 -22.64
CA PRO A 194 3.44 -5.19 -21.25
C PRO A 194 2.59 -4.16 -20.49
N ALA A 195 2.80 -2.86 -20.73
CA ALA A 195 2.01 -1.81 -20.08
C ALA A 195 0.52 -1.88 -20.42
N LEU A 196 0.17 -2.05 -21.71
CA LEU A 196 -1.23 -2.23 -22.13
C LEU A 196 -1.86 -3.47 -21.48
N GLN A 197 -1.13 -4.58 -21.39
CA GLN A 197 -1.61 -5.80 -20.74
C GLN A 197 -1.82 -5.63 -19.23
N ALA A 198 -0.96 -4.86 -18.56
CA ALA A 198 -1.12 -4.52 -17.15
C ALA A 198 -2.35 -3.63 -16.91
N TYR A 199 -2.61 -2.66 -17.81
CA TYR A 199 -3.82 -1.85 -17.75
C TYR A 199 -5.09 -2.66 -17.98
N GLU A 200 -5.12 -3.56 -18.97
CA GLU A 200 -6.24 -4.46 -19.21
C GLU A 200 -6.52 -5.31 -17.96
N ALA A 201 -5.49 -5.94 -17.39
CA ALA A 201 -5.63 -6.73 -16.17
C ALA A 201 -6.11 -5.91 -14.96
N SER A 202 -5.73 -4.62 -14.87
CA SER A 202 -6.26 -3.71 -13.85
C SER A 202 -7.76 -3.44 -14.06
N LEU A 203 -8.17 -3.19 -15.30
CA LEU A 203 -9.54 -2.83 -15.66
C LEU A 203 -10.51 -4.02 -15.54
N ASP A 204 -10.01 -5.24 -15.71
CA ASP A 204 -10.76 -6.48 -15.47
C ASP A 204 -11.13 -6.66 -13.99
N LEU A 205 -10.34 -6.09 -13.07
CA LEU A 205 -10.60 -6.14 -11.62
C LEU A 205 -11.45 -4.98 -11.14
N VAL A 206 -11.14 -3.75 -11.59
CA VAL A 206 -11.80 -2.52 -11.16
C VAL A 206 -12.02 -1.60 -12.36
N ASN A 207 -13.28 -1.24 -12.60
CA ASN A 207 -13.65 -0.25 -13.62
C ASN A 207 -13.27 1.16 -13.17
N SER A 208 -12.05 1.59 -13.52
CA SER A 208 -11.54 2.93 -13.23
C SER A 208 -11.47 3.79 -14.50
N ALA A 209 -12.14 4.96 -14.46
CA ALA A 209 -12.13 5.91 -15.56
C ALA A 209 -10.73 6.47 -15.85
N SER A 210 -9.93 6.75 -14.82
CA SER A 210 -8.56 7.27 -14.99
C SER A 210 -7.63 6.22 -15.59
N VAL A 211 -7.76 4.96 -15.19
CA VAL A 211 -6.97 3.85 -15.76
C VAL A 211 -7.37 3.60 -17.21
N ARG A 212 -8.67 3.67 -17.54
CA ARG A 212 -9.16 3.54 -18.92
C ARG A 212 -8.61 4.65 -19.81
N ALA A 213 -8.62 5.90 -19.36
CA ALA A 213 -8.05 7.01 -20.11
C ALA A 213 -6.56 6.78 -20.42
N ALA A 214 -5.76 6.39 -19.42
CA ALA A 214 -4.34 6.12 -19.62
C ALA A 214 -4.08 4.95 -20.60
N TYR A 215 -4.89 3.90 -20.53
CA TYR A 215 -4.85 2.78 -21.48
C TYR A 215 -5.12 3.24 -22.92
N GLU A 216 -6.18 4.03 -23.12
CA GLU A 216 -6.59 4.53 -24.43
C GLU A 216 -5.54 5.49 -25.02
N ASP A 217 -4.99 6.38 -24.20
CA ASP A 217 -3.90 7.28 -24.58
C ASP A 217 -2.67 6.51 -25.05
N LEU A 218 -2.22 5.51 -24.29
CA LEU A 218 -1.07 4.68 -24.67
C LEU A 218 -1.35 3.94 -25.98
N LYS A 219 -2.56 3.40 -26.16
CA LYS A 219 -2.97 2.69 -27.39
C LYS A 219 -2.93 3.61 -28.60
N ALA A 220 -3.43 4.83 -28.48
CA ALA A 220 -3.40 5.84 -29.53
C ALA A 220 -1.96 6.25 -29.89
N LEU A 221 -1.12 6.51 -28.89
CA LEU A 221 0.30 6.85 -29.08
C LEU A 221 1.06 5.76 -29.83
N ARG A 222 0.77 4.48 -29.54
CA ARG A 222 1.40 3.36 -30.25
C ARG A 222 0.97 3.27 -31.71
N ALA A 223 -0.31 3.50 -32.00
CA ALA A 223 -0.82 3.48 -33.37
C ALA A 223 -0.11 4.53 -34.24
N LEU A 224 0.10 5.74 -33.70
CA LEU A 224 0.82 6.83 -34.37
C LEU A 224 2.31 6.53 -34.60
N ARG A 225 2.94 5.71 -33.78
CA ARG A 225 4.36 5.32 -33.93
C ARG A 225 4.56 4.15 -34.91
N SER A 226 3.49 3.45 -35.25
CA SER A 226 3.51 2.32 -36.20
C SER A 226 3.08 2.70 -37.63
N SER A 227 2.62 3.94 -37.83
CA SER A 227 2.29 4.54 -39.12
C SER A 227 3.46 5.34 -39.68
#